data_AF-A0A423WD15-F1
#
_entry.id   AF-A0A423WD15-F1
#
_cell.length_a   1.000
_cell.length_b   1.000
_cell.length_c   1.000
_cell.angle_alpha   90.00
_cell.angle_beta   90.00
_cell.angle_gamma   90.00
#
_symmetry.space_group_name_H-M   'P 1'
#
loop_
_entity.id
_entity.type
_entity.pdbx_description
1 polymer ?
#
loop_
_entity_poly.entity_id
_entity_poly.type
_entity_poly.pdbx_seq_one_letter_code
_entity_poly.pdbx_strand_id
1 'polypeptide(L)'
;MTWVIQVGLAIESFLNILGACTFLFFPDWCLSFAVSTPNGDVPASAATLWQTYAMLVLALTYPLLSCIPNTPGVFYKRKIIFETLAAGEIGLIGLLLWHAAKSDEESGFSTHVLLLAAINLVPALTWHGVVAWLKPSLMRETEHNLEARKKL
;
A
#
# COMPACT_ATOMS: atom_id res chain seq x y z
N MET A 1 7.58 20.75 -5.48
CA MET A 1 6.83 19.91 -4.56
C MET A 1 7.21 20.28 -3.15
N THR A 2 6.34 20.07 -2.16
CA THR A 2 6.85 20.01 -0.79
C THR A 2 7.79 18.80 -0.69
N TRP A 3 8.99 19.01 -0.13
CA TRP A 3 9.99 17.95 0.09
C TRP A 3 9.38 16.72 0.78
N VAL A 4 8.44 16.96 1.69
CA VAL A 4 7.69 15.97 2.46
C VAL A 4 6.99 14.94 1.56
N ILE A 5 6.30 15.34 0.49
CA ILE A 5 5.63 14.37 -0.40
C ILE A 5 6.63 13.58 -1.23
N GLN A 6 7.74 14.18 -1.70
CA GLN A 6 8.70 13.42 -2.51
C GLN A 6 9.37 12.33 -1.66
N VAL A 7 9.74 12.68 -0.43
CA VAL A 7 10.32 11.74 0.52
C VAL A 7 9.30 10.68 0.92
N GLY A 8 8.06 11.08 1.23
CA GLY A 8 6.98 10.14 1.55
C GLY A 8 6.76 9.12 0.44
N LEU A 9 6.58 9.58 -0.80
CA LEU A 9 6.41 8.71 -1.98
C LEU A 9 7.62 7.79 -2.22
N ALA A 10 8.84 8.30 -2.01
CA ALA A 10 10.05 7.50 -2.20
C ALA A 10 10.18 6.40 -1.13
N ILE A 11 9.94 6.72 0.14
CA ILE A 11 9.94 5.76 1.24
C ILE A 11 8.86 4.70 1.01
N GLU A 12 7.63 5.14 0.70
CA GLU A 12 6.51 4.24 0.44
C GLU A 12 6.80 3.29 -0.73
N SER A 13 7.29 3.83 -1.86
CA SER A 13 7.65 3.02 -3.01
C SER A 13 8.75 2.01 -2.69
N PHE A 14 9.75 2.42 -1.91
CA PHE A 14 10.83 1.53 -1.46
C PHE A 14 10.29 0.38 -0.59
N LEU A 15 9.45 0.70 0.40
CA LEU A 15 8.85 -0.30 1.28
C LEU A 15 7.91 -1.25 0.53
N ASN A 16 7.12 -0.73 -0.41
CA ASN A 16 6.25 -1.56 -1.24
C ASN A 16 7.04 -2.52 -2.12
N ILE A 17 8.12 -2.05 -2.76
CA ILE A 17 9.00 -2.92 -3.56
C ILE A 17 9.63 -3.99 -2.68
N LEU A 18 10.22 -3.60 -1.55
CA LEU A 18 10.89 -4.53 -0.64
C LEU A 18 9.91 -5.59 -0.10
N GLY A 19 8.75 -5.16 0.40
CA GLY A 19 7.72 -6.03 0.92
C GLY A 19 7.14 -6.95 -0.15
N ALA A 20 6.74 -6.40 -1.29
CA ALA A 20 6.15 -7.19 -2.36
C ALA A 20 7.16 -8.16 -2.99
N CYS A 21 8.43 -7.80 -3.15
CA CYS A 21 9.45 -8.76 -3.59
C CYS A 21 9.59 -9.91 -2.58
N THR A 22 9.54 -9.62 -1.28
CA THR A 22 9.57 -10.67 -0.24
C THR A 22 8.36 -11.59 -0.36
N PHE A 23 7.15 -11.04 -0.55
CA PHE A 23 5.91 -11.79 -0.71
C PHE A 23 5.90 -12.63 -2.01
N LEU A 24 6.50 -12.11 -3.08
CA LEU A 24 6.55 -12.76 -4.38
C LEU A 24 7.52 -13.93 -4.41
N PHE A 25 8.73 -13.75 -3.86
CA PHE A 25 9.80 -14.75 -3.93
C PHE A 25 9.80 -15.74 -2.76
N PHE A 26 9.20 -15.36 -1.62
CA PHE A 26 9.18 -16.19 -0.41
C PHE A 26 7.77 -16.27 0.21
N PRO A 27 6.73 -16.66 -0.56
CA PRO A 27 5.34 -16.66 -0.08
C PRO A 27 5.12 -17.62 1.09
N ASP A 28 5.70 -18.83 1.03
CA ASP A 28 5.50 -19.85 2.07
C ASP A 28 6.11 -19.42 3.40
N TRP A 29 7.29 -18.80 3.36
CA TRP A 29 7.92 -18.24 4.56
C TRP A 29 7.04 -17.15 5.18
N CYS A 30 6.50 -16.23 4.37
CA CYS A 30 5.61 -15.18 4.88
C CYS A 30 4.33 -15.76 5.48
N LEU A 31 3.69 -16.70 4.78
CA LEU A 31 2.43 -17.30 5.19
C LEU A 31 2.59 -18.28 6.35
N SER A 32 3.78 -18.86 6.55
CA SER A 32 4.06 -19.73 7.71
C SER A 32 3.83 -19.04 9.05
N PHE A 33 3.99 -17.71 9.11
CA PHE A 33 3.69 -16.92 10.31
C PHE A 33 2.20 -16.60 10.48
N ALA A 34 1.39 -16.81 9.44
CA ALA A 34 -0.01 -16.39 9.39
C ALA A 34 -1.00 -17.55 9.50
N VAL A 35 -0.62 -18.76 9.07
CA VAL A 35 -1.47 -19.95 9.16
C VAL A 35 -1.76 -20.33 10.61
N SER A 36 -3.00 -20.74 10.88
CA SER A 36 -3.47 -21.08 12.24
C SER A 36 -2.93 -22.42 12.77
N THR A 37 -2.44 -23.30 11.89
CA THR A 37 -1.93 -24.64 12.24
C THR A 37 -0.40 -24.67 12.30
N PRO A 38 0.20 -24.92 13.47
CA PRO A 38 1.64 -25.14 13.57
C PRO A 38 2.01 -26.41 12.78
N ASN A 39 2.90 -26.27 11.78
CA ASN A 39 3.34 -27.33 10.87
C ASN A 39 2.35 -27.74 9.76
N GLY A 40 1.31 -26.94 9.49
CA GLY A 40 0.52 -27.11 8.28
C GLY A 40 1.29 -26.64 7.05
N ASP A 41 1.28 -27.41 5.97
CA ASP A 41 1.77 -26.93 4.67
C ASP A 41 0.90 -25.75 4.23
N VAL A 42 1.55 -24.66 3.80
CA VAL A 42 0.85 -23.52 3.20
C VAL A 42 0.14 -24.01 1.94
N PRO A 43 -1.19 -23.87 1.84
CA PRO A 43 -1.90 -24.29 0.64
C PRO A 43 -1.38 -23.52 -0.58
N ALA A 44 -1.16 -24.23 -1.70
CA ALA A 44 -0.65 -23.61 -2.93
C ALA A 44 -1.54 -22.46 -3.44
N SER A 45 -2.85 -22.54 -3.20
CA SER A 45 -3.79 -21.46 -3.49
C SER A 45 -3.55 -20.21 -2.64
N ALA A 46 -3.20 -20.35 -1.36
CA ALA A 46 -2.85 -19.24 -0.48
C ALA A 46 -1.56 -18.58 -0.93
N ALA A 47 -0.53 -19.36 -1.28
CA ALA A 47 0.72 -18.85 -1.84
C ALA A 47 0.48 -18.08 -3.14
N THR A 48 -0.34 -18.61 -4.04
CA THR A 48 -0.70 -17.96 -5.31
C THR A 48 -1.45 -16.64 -5.09
N LEU A 49 -2.40 -16.60 -4.16
CA LEU A 49 -3.12 -15.38 -3.79
C LEU A 49 -2.17 -14.33 -3.20
N TRP A 50 -1.23 -14.76 -2.36
CA TRP A 50 -0.22 -13.90 -1.75
C TRP A 50 0.73 -13.29 -2.79
N GLN A 51 1.17 -14.09 -3.76
CA GLN A 51 1.98 -13.61 -4.89
C GLN A 51 1.17 -12.68 -5.82
N THR A 52 -0.12 -12.95 -6.02
CA THR A 52 -0.99 -12.07 -6.80
C THR A 52 -1.15 -10.71 -6.11
N TYR A 53 -1.32 -10.71 -4.78
CA TYR A 53 -1.31 -9.49 -3.98
C TYR A 53 0.02 -8.74 -4.10
N ALA A 54 1.16 -9.45 -4.04
CA ALA A 54 2.48 -8.85 -4.24
C ALA A 54 2.60 -8.16 -5.61
N MET A 55 2.13 -8.81 -6.68
CA MET A 55 2.11 -8.22 -8.02
C MET A 55 1.21 -6.99 -8.11
N LEU A 56 0.07 -7.00 -7.43
CA LEU A 56 -0.82 -5.83 -7.33
C LEU A 56 -0.11 -4.66 -6.63
N VAL A 57 0.58 -4.91 -5.51
CA VAL A 57 1.36 -3.87 -4.80
C VAL A 57 2.45 -3.29 -5.71
N LEU A 58 3.19 -4.12 -6.44
CA LEU A 58 4.20 -3.65 -7.40
C LEU A 58 3.56 -2.83 -8.54
N ALA A 59 2.44 -3.28 -9.09
CA ALA A 59 1.71 -2.58 -10.13
C ALA A 59 1.22 -1.21 -9.66
N LEU A 60 0.72 -1.10 -8.43
CA LEU A 60 0.28 0.17 -7.81
C LEU A 60 1.45 1.05 -7.35
N THR A 61 2.63 0.48 -7.16
CA THR A 61 3.86 1.24 -6.85
C THR A 61 4.38 2.03 -8.05
N TYR A 62 4.18 1.53 -9.27
CA TYR A 62 4.61 2.25 -10.48
C TYR A 62 3.95 3.65 -10.61
N PRO A 63 2.62 3.81 -10.46
CA PRO A 63 1.98 5.13 -10.40
C PRO A 63 2.55 6.05 -9.31
N LEU A 64 2.88 5.53 -8.12
CA LEU A 64 3.50 6.31 -7.04
C LEU A 64 4.86 6.87 -7.47
N LEU A 65 5.73 6.03 -8.04
CA LEU A 65 7.03 6.44 -8.59
C LEU A 65 6.86 7.51 -9.68
N SER A 66 5.89 7.34 -10.58
CA SER A 66 5.61 8.30 -11.65
C SER A 66 5.17 9.69 -11.14
N CYS A 67 4.70 9.77 -9.89
CA CYS A 67 4.26 10.99 -9.24
C CYS A 67 5.34 11.71 -8.44
N ILE A 68 6.53 11.13 -8.28
CA ILE A 68 7.69 11.78 -7.66
C ILE A 68 8.14 13.02 -8.46
N PRO A 69 8.28 12.98 -9.80
CA PRO A 69 8.67 14.18 -10.54
C PRO A 69 7.55 15.23 -10.69
N ASN A 70 7.96 16.50 -10.68
CA ASN A 70 7.24 17.69 -11.15
C ASN A 70 6.69 17.58 -12.59
N THR A 71 5.44 17.17 -12.84
CA THR A 71 4.84 17.22 -14.19
C THR A 71 3.61 18.15 -14.27
N PRO A 72 3.23 18.67 -15.45
CA PRO A 72 1.98 19.42 -15.58
C PRO A 72 0.79 18.58 -15.14
N GLY A 73 -0.11 19.16 -14.36
CA GLY A 73 -1.30 18.46 -13.84
C GLY A 73 -1.01 17.41 -12.77
N VAL A 74 0.20 17.38 -12.18
CA VAL A 74 0.61 16.36 -11.19
C VAL A 74 -0.33 16.28 -9.97
N PHE A 75 -0.96 17.39 -9.60
CA PHE A 75 -1.93 17.41 -8.50
C PHE A 75 -3.07 16.40 -8.73
N TYR A 76 -3.69 16.42 -9.90
CA TYR A 76 -4.81 15.52 -10.21
C TYR A 76 -4.36 14.06 -10.29
N LYS A 77 -3.17 13.81 -10.86
CA LYS A 77 -2.57 12.47 -10.91
C LYS A 77 -2.38 11.90 -9.50
N ARG A 78 -1.71 12.67 -8.63
CA ARG A 78 -1.48 12.31 -7.23
C ARG A 78 -2.79 12.10 -6.48
N LYS A 79 -3.76 12.99 -6.66
CA LYS A 79 -5.06 12.90 -6.00
C LYS A 79 -5.77 11.57 -6.33
N ILE A 80 -5.87 11.23 -7.62
CA ILE A 80 -6.50 9.97 -8.05
C ILE A 80 -5.76 8.76 -7.46
N ILE A 81 -4.43 8.79 -7.46
CA ILE A 81 -3.62 7.69 -6.90
C ILE A 81 -3.85 7.54 -5.40
N PHE A 82 -3.79 8.63 -4.62
CA PHE A 82 -4.02 8.60 -3.18
C PHE A 82 -5.43 8.15 -2.82
N GLU A 83 -6.45 8.59 -3.56
CA GLU A 83 -7.83 8.14 -3.38
C GLU A 83 -7.99 6.64 -3.71
N THR A 84 -7.31 6.16 -4.76
CA THR A 84 -7.31 4.74 -5.15
C THR A 84 -6.63 3.88 -4.09
N LEU A 85 -5.48 4.30 -3.56
CA LEU A 85 -4.76 3.59 -2.51
C LEU A 85 -5.57 3.54 -1.22
N ALA A 86 -6.12 4.67 -0.79
CA ALA A 86 -6.99 4.72 0.39
C ALA A 86 -8.22 3.79 0.25
N ALA A 87 -8.85 3.75 -0.92
CA ALA A 87 -9.96 2.84 -1.18
C ALA A 87 -9.53 1.36 -1.11
N GLY A 88 -8.37 1.03 -1.69
CA GLY A 88 -7.78 -0.31 -1.63
C GLY A 88 -7.45 -0.74 -0.20
N GLU A 89 -6.87 0.16 0.60
CA GLU A 89 -6.53 -0.08 2.00
C GLU A 89 -7.78 -0.27 2.87
N ILE A 90 -8.83 0.54 2.67
CA ILE A 90 -10.12 0.35 3.34
C ILE A 90 -10.70 -1.03 3.00
N GLY A 91 -10.70 -1.40 1.72
CA GLY A 91 -11.17 -2.71 1.27
C GLY A 91 -10.39 -3.86 1.91
N LEU A 92 -9.06 -3.76 1.92
CA LEU A 92 -8.18 -4.79 2.48
C LEU A 92 -8.31 -4.88 4.01
N ILE A 93 -8.34 -3.76 4.73
CA ILE A 93 -8.60 -3.74 6.18
C ILE A 93 -9.96 -4.37 6.48
N GLY A 94 -11.01 -4.02 5.73
CA GLY A 94 -12.33 -4.60 5.87
C GLY A 94 -12.33 -6.12 5.66
N LEU A 95 -11.62 -6.59 4.63
CA LEU A 95 -11.47 -8.03 4.35
C LEU A 95 -10.73 -8.76 5.49
N LEU A 96 -9.63 -8.19 5.99
CA LEU A 96 -8.86 -8.77 7.10
C LEU A 96 -9.70 -8.85 8.38
N LEU A 97 -10.42 -7.79 8.72
CA LEU A 97 -11.31 -7.76 9.88
C LEU A 97 -12.49 -8.72 9.73
N TRP A 98 -13.05 -8.86 8.52
CA TRP A 98 -14.09 -9.84 8.25
C TRP A 98 -13.60 -11.27 8.44
N HIS A 99 -12.38 -11.59 7.99
CA HIS A 99 -11.76 -12.89 8.25
C HIS A 99 -11.40 -13.08 9.73
N ALA A 100 -10.99 -12.03 10.44
CA ALA A 100 -10.68 -12.07 11.87
C ALA A 100 -11.94 -12.28 12.75
N ALA A 101 -13.14 -12.03 12.22
CA ALA A 101 -14.40 -12.29 12.92
C ALA A 101 -14.83 -13.77 12.82
N LYS A 102 -14.14 -14.59 12.04
CA LYS A 102 -14.38 -16.02 11.87
C LYS A 102 -13.49 -16.84 12.81
N SER A 103 -13.81 -18.12 13.01
CA SER A 103 -12.90 -19.01 13.74
C SER A 103 -11.62 -19.26 12.94
N ASP A 104 -10.52 -19.55 13.63
CA ASP A 104 -9.22 -19.88 13.02
C ASP A 104 -9.28 -21.08 12.06
N GLU A 105 -10.23 -22.00 12.30
CA GLU A 105 -10.51 -23.16 11.42
C GLU A 105 -11.22 -22.74 10.13
N GLU A 106 -12.18 -21.81 10.20
CA GLU A 106 -12.93 -21.34 9.03
C GLU A 106 -12.08 -20.36 8.20
N SER A 107 -11.29 -19.51 8.85
CA SER A 107 -10.46 -18.52 8.17
C SER A 107 -9.19 -19.12 7.57
N GLY A 108 -8.65 -20.19 8.18
CA GLY A 108 -7.35 -20.76 7.85
C GLY A 108 -6.15 -19.92 8.34
N PHE A 109 -6.40 -18.82 9.04
CA PHE A 109 -5.39 -17.88 9.52
C PHE A 109 -5.55 -17.65 11.02
N SER A 110 -4.44 -17.34 11.69
CA SER A 110 -4.49 -16.88 13.08
C SER A 110 -5.21 -15.54 13.17
N THR A 111 -6.28 -15.47 13.97
CA THR A 111 -7.02 -14.22 14.24
C THR A 111 -6.10 -13.07 14.66
N HIS A 112 -5.11 -13.35 15.53
CA HIS A 112 -4.17 -12.34 16.00
C HIS A 112 -3.34 -11.74 14.84
N VAL A 113 -2.91 -12.58 13.90
CA VAL A 113 -2.13 -12.12 12.74
C VAL A 113 -2.98 -11.27 11.80
N LEU A 114 -4.23 -11.65 11.57
CA LEU A 114 -5.16 -10.86 10.77
C LEU A 114 -5.42 -9.46 11.38
N LEU A 115 -5.60 -9.39 12.70
CA LEU A 115 -5.76 -8.12 13.41
C LEU A 115 -4.49 -7.26 13.33
N LEU A 116 -3.31 -7.85 13.54
CA LEU A 116 -2.04 -7.13 13.40
C LEU A 116 -1.83 -6.62 11.97
N ALA A 117 -2.16 -7.43 10.96
CA ALA A 117 -2.08 -7.02 9.57
C ALA A 117 -3.02 -5.83 9.28
N ALA A 118 -4.26 -5.87 9.78
CA ALA A 118 -5.21 -4.77 9.65
C ALA A 118 -4.70 -3.48 10.32
N ILE A 119 -4.15 -3.58 11.53
CA ILE A 119 -3.56 -2.44 12.26
C ILE A 119 -2.35 -1.88 11.51
N ASN A 120 -1.51 -2.75 10.93
CA ASN A 120 -0.31 -2.33 10.20
C ASN A 120 -0.62 -1.51 8.93
N LEU A 121 -1.83 -1.62 8.38
CA LEU A 121 -2.28 -0.82 7.24
C LEU A 121 -2.81 0.57 7.64
N VAL A 122 -3.14 0.79 8.92
CA VAL A 122 -3.72 2.06 9.40
C VAL A 122 -2.80 3.27 9.15
N PRO A 123 -1.47 3.19 9.38
CA PRO A 123 -0.58 4.32 9.08
C PRO A 123 -0.60 4.75 7.62
N ALA A 124 -0.60 3.78 6.69
CA ALA A 124 -0.65 4.05 5.25
C ALA A 124 -2.00 4.67 4.84
N LEU A 125 -3.11 4.10 5.31
CA LEU A 125 -4.45 4.67 5.12
C LEU A 125 -4.57 6.08 5.68
N THR A 126 -4.00 6.31 6.87
CA THR A 126 -3.99 7.64 7.50
C THR A 126 -3.20 8.63 6.64
N TRP A 127 -2.02 8.23 6.17
CA TRP A 127 -1.20 9.04 5.29
C TRP A 127 -1.94 9.41 4.00
N HIS A 128 -2.51 8.42 3.31
CA HIS A 128 -3.26 8.64 2.08
C HIS A 128 -4.47 9.52 2.31
N GLY A 129 -5.24 9.25 3.36
CA GLY A 129 -6.45 10.01 3.65
C GLY A 129 -6.18 11.45 4.08
N VAL A 130 -5.16 11.67 4.92
CA VAL A 130 -4.74 13.02 5.32
C VAL A 130 -4.31 13.81 4.09
N VAL A 131 -3.48 13.24 3.22
CA VAL A 131 -3.00 13.96 2.03
C VAL A 131 -4.13 14.20 1.03
N ALA A 132 -4.99 13.21 0.77
CA ALA A 132 -6.08 13.31 -0.20
C ALA A 132 -7.15 14.34 0.21
N TRP A 133 -7.60 14.32 1.47
CA TRP A 133 -8.79 15.06 1.91
C TRP A 133 -8.51 16.20 2.89
N LEU A 134 -7.52 16.08 3.79
CA LEU A 134 -7.29 17.09 4.84
C LEU A 134 -6.21 18.12 4.47
N LYS A 135 -5.15 17.69 3.79
CA LYS A 135 -3.97 18.49 3.42
C LYS A 135 -3.63 18.36 1.92
N PRO A 136 -4.58 18.55 0.99
CA PRO A 136 -4.31 18.39 -0.45
C PRO A 136 -3.31 19.41 -1.01
N SER A 137 -3.04 20.50 -0.29
CA SER A 137 -1.99 21.46 -0.65
C SER A 137 -0.59 20.82 -0.73
N LEU A 138 -0.35 19.73 0.00
CA LEU A 138 0.91 18.99 -0.02
C LEU A 138 1.23 18.42 -1.41
N MET A 139 0.20 18.03 -2.18
CA MET A 139 0.34 17.44 -3.51
C MET A 139 0.64 18.46 -4.62
N ARG A 140 0.61 19.77 -4.32
CA ARG A 140 0.82 20.82 -5.31
C ARG A 140 2.30 20.96 -5.70
N GLU A 141 2.51 21.51 -6.89
CA GLU A 141 3.84 21.97 -7.32
C GLU A 141 4.26 23.19 -6.48
N THR A 142 5.56 23.33 -6.19
CA THR A 142 6.07 24.51 -5.46
C THR A 142 6.16 25.70 -6.41
N GLU A 143 5.96 26.91 -5.88
CA GLU A 143 6.00 28.16 -6.66
C GLU A 143 7.29 28.32 -7.48
N HIS A 144 8.44 27.95 -6.90
CA HIS A 144 9.72 27.97 -7.61
C HIS A 144 9.71 27.17 -8.93
N ASN A 145 9.09 25.98 -8.94
CA ASN A 145 9.00 25.14 -10.14
C ASN A 145 7.98 25.67 -11.16
N LEU A 146 6.92 26.32 -10.67
CA LEU A 146 5.94 27.01 -11.50
C LEU A 146 6.56 28.21 -12.22
N GLU A 147 7.38 29.00 -11.52
CA GLU A 147 8.08 30.15 -12.09
C GLU A 147 9.14 29.75 -13.12
N ALA A 148 9.92 28.69 -12.85
CA ALA A 148 10.90 28.18 -13.79
C ALA A 148 10.25 27.75 -15.13
N ARG A 149 9.04 27.18 -15.07
CA ARG A 149 8.28 26.79 -16.28
C ARG A 149 7.70 27.98 -17.05
N LYS A 150 7.28 29.04 -16.38
CA LYS A 150 6.77 30.26 -17.06
C LYS A 150 7.85 30.97 -17.89
N LYS A 151 9.13 30.67 -17.66
CA LYS A 151 10.28 31.26 -18.34
C LYS A 151 10.77 30.46 -19.56
N LEU A 152 10.18 29.29 -19.82
CA LEU A 152 10.43 28.44 -20.99
C LEU A 152 9.32 28.63 -22.01
#